data_AF-B0EB85-F1
#
_entry.id   AF-B0EB85-F1
#
_cell.length_a   1.000
_cell.length_b   1.000
_cell.length_c   1.000
_cell.angle_alpha   90.00
_cell.angle_beta   90.00
_cell.angle_gamma   90.00
#
_symmetry.space_group_name_H-M   'P 1'
#
loop_
_entity.id
_entity.type
_entity.pdbx_description
1 polymer ?
#
loop_
_entity_poly.entity_id
_entity_poly.type
_entity_poly.pdbx_seq_one_letter_code
_entity_poly.pdbx_strand_id
1 'polypeptide(L)'
;MSRVCYFYDQNVGEFDYGFGHPMKPLRNKLVHHLIMEYGIYKRLNIYKPWRATNEQMEMFHSKEYIDFLQRVTPEMALQPHFKKSLEEFNFTDDCPVFEGLYPFVQTVVGSSLGCAMKKL
;
A
#
# COMPACT_ATOMS: atom_id res chain seq x y z
N MET A 1 -20.54 -22.31 -9.12
CA MET A 1 -19.53 -21.85 -8.12
C MET A 1 -19.14 -20.43 -8.47
N SER A 2 -19.20 -19.50 -7.52
CA SER A 2 -18.73 -18.12 -7.71
C SER A 2 -17.20 -18.12 -7.88
N ARG A 3 -16.71 -17.48 -8.93
CA ARG A 3 -15.28 -17.24 -9.12
C ARG A 3 -14.85 -16.16 -8.12
N VAL A 4 -13.77 -16.39 -7.38
CA VAL A 4 -13.23 -15.42 -6.41
C VAL A 4 -11.86 -14.95 -6.90
N CYS A 5 -11.70 -13.65 -7.07
CA CYS A 5 -10.41 -13.03 -7.38
C CYS A 5 -9.65 -12.71 -6.10
N TYR A 6 -8.36 -13.03 -6.06
CA TYR A 6 -7.47 -12.73 -4.94
C TYR A 6 -6.24 -11.99 -5.45
N PHE A 7 -6.05 -10.75 -5.01
CA PHE A 7 -4.91 -9.93 -5.39
C PHE A 7 -3.85 -9.95 -4.30
N TYR A 8 -2.62 -10.26 -4.68
CA TYR A 8 -1.51 -10.34 -3.75
C TYR A 8 -0.18 -9.97 -4.40
N ASP A 9 0.56 -9.07 -3.75
CA ASP A 9 1.95 -8.76 -4.06
C ASP A 9 2.83 -9.37 -2.96
N GLN A 10 3.81 -10.19 -3.37
CA GLN A 10 4.69 -10.89 -2.44
C GLN A 10 5.56 -9.94 -1.58
N ASN A 11 5.81 -8.72 -2.08
CA ASN A 11 6.65 -7.72 -1.42
C ASN A 11 5.83 -6.86 -0.44
N VAL A 12 4.49 -6.97 -0.41
CA VAL A 12 3.65 -6.13 0.47
C VAL A 12 3.95 -6.35 1.96
N GLY A 13 4.51 -7.51 2.32
CA GLY A 13 4.90 -7.83 3.69
C GLY A 13 6.29 -7.33 4.09
N GLU A 14 7.05 -6.73 3.16
CA GLU A 14 8.43 -6.28 3.40
C GLU A 14 8.52 -4.83 3.88
N PHE A 15 7.42 -4.07 3.76
CA PHE A 15 7.36 -2.70 4.28
C PHE A 15 7.23 -2.70 5.80
N ASP A 16 7.93 -1.77 6.46
CA ASP A 16 7.87 -1.55 7.90
C ASP A 16 7.55 -0.08 8.18
N TYR A 17 6.53 0.15 9.00
CA TYR A 17 6.12 1.49 9.43
C TYR A 17 7.08 2.09 10.46
N GLY A 18 8.04 1.30 10.96
CA GLY A 18 9.06 1.74 11.90
C GLY A 18 8.95 1.08 13.27
N PHE A 19 9.96 1.34 14.09
CA PHE A 19 10.07 0.79 15.43
C PHE A 19 8.89 1.23 16.31
N GLY A 20 8.27 0.30 17.02
CA GLY A 20 7.15 0.57 17.92
C GLY A 20 5.79 0.78 17.24
N HIS A 21 5.73 1.04 15.93
CA HIS A 21 4.46 1.29 15.24
C HIS A 21 3.62 0.00 15.12
N PRO A 22 2.31 0.02 15.44
CA PRO A 22 1.47 -1.17 15.50
C PRO A 22 1.09 -1.75 14.13
N MET A 23 1.06 -0.92 13.08
CA MET A 23 0.78 -1.41 11.73
C MET A 23 1.95 -2.24 11.19
N LYS A 24 1.73 -3.54 10.96
CA LYS A 24 2.71 -4.48 10.41
C LYS A 24 2.21 -5.09 9.09
N PRO A 25 2.63 -4.58 7.93
CA PRO A 25 2.27 -5.12 6.61
C PRO A 25 2.56 -6.62 6.43
N LEU A 26 3.52 -7.16 7.18
CA LEU A 26 3.82 -8.60 7.29
C LEU A 26 2.58 -9.47 7.51
N ARG A 27 1.54 -8.97 8.21
CA ARG A 27 0.28 -9.70 8.42
C ARG A 27 -0.35 -10.22 7.13
N ASN A 28 -0.21 -9.49 6.02
CA ASN A 28 -0.74 -9.90 4.71
C ASN A 28 -0.01 -11.13 4.16
N LYS A 29 1.31 -11.21 4.36
CA LYS A 29 2.14 -12.36 3.95
C LYS A 29 1.79 -13.60 4.77
N LEU A 30 1.52 -13.43 6.07
CA LEU A 30 1.06 -14.53 6.94
C LEU A 30 -0.30 -15.08 6.48
N VAL A 31 -1.27 -14.21 6.18
CA VAL A 31 -2.57 -14.62 5.66
C VAL A 31 -2.43 -15.34 4.32
N HIS A 32 -1.60 -14.80 3.40
CA HIS A 32 -1.34 -15.46 2.12
C HIS A 32 -0.76 -16.87 2.32
N HIS A 33 0.21 -17.03 3.22
CA HIS A 33 0.79 -18.33 3.52
C HIS A 33 -0.28 -19.33 4.01
N LEU A 34 -1.16 -18.91 4.92
CA LEU A 34 -2.28 -19.75 5.36
C LEU A 34 -3.22 -20.14 4.21
N ILE A 35 -3.52 -19.22 3.29
CA ILE A 35 -4.33 -19.52 2.09
C ILE A 35 -3.69 -20.60 1.22
N MET A 36 -2.35 -20.58 1.09
CA MET A 36 -1.60 -21.59 0.34
C MET A 36 -1.62 -22.93 1.06
N GLU A 37 -1.26 -22.96 2.35
CA GLU A 37 -1.14 -24.18 3.15
C GLU A 37 -2.49 -24.90 3.34
N TYR A 38 -3.59 -24.16 3.56
CA TYR A 38 -4.92 -24.76 3.66
C TYR A 38 -5.50 -25.20 2.30
N GLY A 39 -4.78 -24.99 1.19
CA GLY A 39 -5.25 -25.36 -0.15
C GLY A 39 -6.40 -24.49 -0.67
N ILE A 40 -6.72 -23.38 0.00
CA ILE A 40 -7.79 -22.44 -0.38
C ILE A 40 -7.50 -21.85 -1.76
N TYR A 41 -6.22 -21.62 -2.07
CA TYR A 41 -5.75 -21.11 -3.37
C TYR A 41 -6.32 -21.87 -4.58
N LYS A 42 -6.62 -23.17 -4.44
CA LYS A 42 -7.21 -24.01 -5.50
C LYS A 42 -8.60 -23.54 -5.95
N ARG A 43 -9.25 -22.66 -5.18
CA ARG A 43 -10.57 -22.08 -5.46
C ARG A 43 -10.49 -20.58 -5.80
N LEU A 44 -9.28 -20.02 -5.91
CA LEU A 44 -9.04 -18.60 -6.14
C LEU A 44 -8.39 -18.37 -7.51
N ASN A 45 -8.76 -17.29 -8.16
CA ASN A 45 -7.99 -16.72 -9.27
C ASN A 45 -7.01 -15.70 -8.68
N ILE A 46 -5.74 -16.09 -8.57
CA ILE A 46 -4.70 -15.25 -7.96
C ILE A 46 -4.09 -14.32 -9.00
N TYR A 47 -4.04 -13.03 -8.67
CA TYR A 47 -3.45 -12.00 -9.51
C TYR A 47 -2.40 -11.21 -8.73
N LYS A 48 -1.32 -10.86 -9.43
CA LYS A 48 -0.40 -9.83 -8.96
C LYS A 48 -1.01 -8.45 -9.26
N PRO A 49 -1.14 -7.55 -8.28
CA PRO A 49 -1.64 -6.20 -8.54
C PRO A 49 -0.63 -5.39 -9.33
N TRP A 50 -1.11 -4.43 -10.12
CA TRP A 50 -0.26 -3.40 -10.70
C TRP A 50 -0.05 -2.25 -9.69
N ARG A 51 0.95 -1.40 -9.94
CA ARG A 51 1.15 -0.16 -9.17
C ARG A 51 0.17 0.88 -9.70
N ALA A 52 -0.71 1.41 -8.84
CA ALA A 52 -1.63 2.47 -9.25
C ALA A 52 -0.86 3.71 -9.75
N THR A 53 -1.37 4.34 -10.80
CA THR A 53 -0.77 5.57 -11.33
C THR A 53 -1.20 6.79 -10.53
N ASN A 54 -0.50 7.91 -10.70
CA ASN A 54 -0.90 9.18 -10.08
C ASN A 54 -2.31 9.57 -10.51
N GLU A 55 -2.62 9.47 -11.80
CA GLU A 55 -3.94 9.81 -12.34
C GLU A 55 -5.05 8.99 -11.68
N GLN A 56 -4.80 7.72 -11.36
CA GLN A 56 -5.76 6.86 -10.66
C GLN A 56 -5.96 7.27 -9.20
N MET A 57 -4.89 7.66 -8.50
CA MET A 57 -4.98 8.12 -7.11
C MET A 57 -5.59 9.53 -7.00
N GLU A 58 -5.31 10.39 -8.00
CA GLU A 58 -5.84 11.75 -8.16
C GLU A 58 -7.34 11.77 -8.53
N MET A 59 -7.95 10.64 -8.89
CA MET A 59 -9.41 10.55 -9.05
C MET A 59 -10.17 10.89 -7.76
N PHE A 60 -9.51 10.83 -6.61
CA PHE A 60 -10.08 11.20 -5.31
C PHE A 60 -9.17 12.17 -4.53
N HIS A 61 -7.87 11.91 -4.50
CA HIS A 61 -6.93 12.75 -3.75
C HIS A 61 -6.51 13.99 -4.55
N SER A 62 -6.08 15.04 -3.84
CA SER A 62 -5.50 16.21 -4.51
C SER A 62 -4.16 15.87 -5.14
N LYS A 63 -3.83 16.55 -6.24
CA LYS A 63 -2.54 16.40 -6.92
C LYS A 63 -1.37 16.74 -6.00
N GLU A 64 -1.52 17.78 -5.19
CA GLU A 64 -0.49 18.23 -4.24
C GLU A 64 -0.15 17.14 -3.22
N TYR A 65 -1.15 16.40 -2.75
CA TYR A 65 -0.95 15.29 -1.82
C TYR A 65 -0.22 14.12 -2.49
N ILE A 66 -0.60 13.76 -3.72
CA ILE A 66 0.06 12.67 -4.45
C ILE A 66 1.50 13.03 -4.81
N ASP A 67 1.74 14.27 -5.24
CA ASP A 67 3.09 14.80 -5.48
C ASP A 67 3.95 14.78 -4.21
N PHE A 68 3.35 15.13 -3.05
CA PHE A 68 4.02 15.02 -1.77
C PHE A 68 4.40 13.58 -1.44
N LEU A 69 3.45 12.63 -1.56
CA LEU A 69 3.69 11.21 -1.28
C LEU A 69 4.82 10.65 -2.15
N GLN A 70 4.88 11.05 -3.42
CA GLN A 70 5.89 10.57 -4.36
C GLN A 70 7.30 11.05 -4.00
N ARG A 71 7.43 12.23 -3.38
CA ARG A 71 8.72 12.87 -3.10
C ARG A 71 9.25 12.58 -1.70
N VAL A 72 8.36 12.40 -0.73
CA VAL A 72 8.76 12.30 0.67
C VAL A 72 9.60 11.04 0.92
N THR A 73 10.75 11.24 1.56
CA THR A 73 11.62 10.15 2.06
C THR A 73 11.83 10.30 3.56
N PRO A 74 12.24 9.23 4.27
CA PRO A 74 12.57 9.32 5.69
C PRO A 74 13.61 10.41 5.99
N GLU A 75 14.61 10.60 5.13
CA GLU A 75 15.64 11.64 5.29
C GLU A 75 15.08 13.06 5.13
N MET A 76 14.12 13.25 4.22
CA MET A 76 13.43 14.54 4.06
C MET A 76 12.55 14.84 5.28
N ALA A 77 11.89 13.83 5.84
CA ALA A 77 11.02 13.98 7.00
C ALA A 77 11.78 14.45 8.27
N LEU A 78 13.08 14.20 8.36
CA LEU A 78 13.94 14.68 9.46
C LEU A 78 14.34 16.16 9.33
N GLN A 79 14.11 16.79 8.18
CA GLN A 79 14.58 18.14 7.90
C GLN A 79 13.58 19.19 8.42
N PRO A 80 14.04 20.22 9.16
CA PRO A 80 13.13 21.21 9.78
C PRO A 80 12.20 21.94 8.80
N HIS A 81 12.66 22.19 7.58
CA HIS A 81 11.87 22.88 6.57
C HIS A 81 10.77 21.99 5.96
N PHE A 82 10.88 20.67 6.08
CA PHE A 82 9.87 19.73 5.58
C PHE A 82 8.73 19.51 6.58
N LYS A 83 8.94 19.88 7.86
CA LYS A 83 7.97 19.73 8.95
C LYS A 83 6.61 20.34 8.64
N LYS A 84 6.58 21.52 8.01
CA LYS A 84 5.32 22.18 7.64
C LYS A 84 4.48 21.33 6.68
N SER A 85 5.11 20.71 5.68
CA SER A 85 4.41 19.84 4.73
C SER A 85 3.94 18.54 5.38
N LEU A 86 4.72 17.99 6.31
CA LEU A 86 4.28 16.83 7.11
C LEU A 86 3.03 17.15 7.92
N GLU A 87 3.01 18.29 8.61
CA GLU A 87 1.85 18.75 9.39
C GLU A 87 0.63 19.01 8.51
N GLU A 88 0.82 19.65 7.35
CA GLU A 88 -0.25 19.94 6.38
C GLU A 88 -0.94 18.68 5.85
N PHE A 89 -0.17 17.63 5.55
CA PHE A 89 -0.70 16.35 5.06
C PHE A 89 -0.90 15.29 6.15
N ASN A 90 -0.82 15.69 7.43
CA ASN A 90 -1.04 14.85 8.61
C ASN A 90 -0.13 13.60 8.69
N PHE A 91 1.14 13.75 8.28
CA PHE A 91 2.21 12.78 8.53
C PHE A 91 2.78 13.00 9.92
N THR A 92 2.19 12.30 10.89
CA THR A 92 2.52 12.35 12.33
C THR A 92 3.02 10.98 12.81
N ASP A 93 3.13 10.77 14.12
CA ASP A 93 3.52 9.48 14.71
C ASP A 93 2.58 8.33 14.31
N ASP A 94 1.29 8.62 14.04
CA ASP A 94 0.29 7.64 13.58
C ASP A 94 0.43 7.30 12.08
N CYS A 95 0.99 8.23 11.30
CA CYS A 95 1.17 8.13 9.86
C CYS A 95 2.64 8.43 9.50
N PRO A 96 3.59 7.56 9.91
CA PRO A 96 5.00 7.84 9.73
C PRO A 96 5.40 7.78 8.25
N VAL A 97 6.42 8.56 7.89
CA VAL A 97 7.15 8.37 6.63
C VAL A 97 8.10 7.20 6.81
N PHE A 98 8.06 6.23 5.90
CA PHE A 98 8.94 5.07 5.92
C PHE A 98 9.46 4.74 4.52
N GLU A 99 10.49 3.90 4.46
CA GLU A 99 11.15 3.51 3.22
C GLU A 99 10.18 2.77 2.30
N GLY A 100 10.03 3.26 1.07
CA GLY A 100 9.11 2.68 0.10
C GLY A 100 7.62 2.97 0.35
N LEU A 101 7.28 4.02 1.13
CA LEU A 101 5.90 4.47 1.37
C LEU A 101 5.08 4.59 0.09
N TYR A 102 5.55 5.35 -0.90
CA TYR A 102 4.80 5.58 -2.12
C TYR A 102 4.58 4.29 -2.94
N PRO A 103 5.61 3.46 -3.19
CA PRO A 103 5.39 2.12 -3.72
C PRO A 103 4.34 1.32 -2.93
N PHE A 104 4.39 1.29 -1.60
CA PHE A 104 3.40 0.59 -0.77
C PHE A 104 1.98 1.07 -1.06
N VAL A 105 1.75 2.39 -1.07
CA VAL A 105 0.45 2.99 -1.41
C VAL A 105 -0.01 2.56 -2.80
N GLN A 106 0.87 2.64 -3.81
CA GLN A 106 0.53 2.22 -5.17
C GLN A 106 0.08 0.76 -5.26
N THR A 107 0.70 -0.14 -4.49
CA THR A 107 0.30 -1.56 -4.45
C THR A 107 -1.06 -1.75 -3.80
N VAL A 108 -1.32 -1.07 -2.67
CA VAL A 108 -2.59 -1.19 -1.95
C VAL A 108 -3.75 -0.66 -2.80
N VAL A 109 -3.58 0.52 -3.41
CA VAL A 109 -4.58 1.12 -4.31
C VAL A 109 -4.76 0.25 -5.55
N GLY A 110 -3.67 -0.18 -6.19
CA GLY A 110 -3.73 -0.99 -7.40
C GLY A 110 -4.39 -2.35 -7.19
N SER A 111 -4.24 -2.95 -5.99
CA SER A 111 -4.95 -4.17 -5.62
C SER A 111 -6.47 -3.95 -5.56
N SER A 112 -6.90 -2.84 -4.95
CA SER A 112 -8.32 -2.52 -4.80
C SER A 112 -8.97 -2.16 -6.15
N LEU A 113 -8.28 -1.38 -6.99
CA LEU A 113 -8.71 -1.11 -8.36
C LEU A 113 -8.76 -2.39 -9.21
N GLY A 114 -7.79 -3.28 -9.05
CA GLY A 114 -7.77 -4.63 -9.63
C GLY A 114 -9.03 -5.42 -9.32
N CYS A 115 -9.42 -5.46 -8.06
CA CYS A 115 -10.66 -6.10 -7.64
C CYS A 115 -11.89 -5.45 -8.29
N ALA A 116 -11.97 -4.11 -8.32
CA ALA A 116 -13.12 -3.39 -8.85
C ALA A 116 -13.30 -3.54 -10.37
N MET A 117 -12.18 -3.61 -11.11
CA MET A 117 -12.19 -3.72 -12.57
C MET A 117 -12.39 -5.14 -13.09
N LYS A 118 -12.10 -6.16 -12.27
CA LYS A 118 -12.27 -7.57 -12.68
C LYS A 118 -13.74 -7.95 -12.70
N LYS A 119 -14.28 -8.18 -13.90
CA LYS A 119 -15.56 -8.86 -14.11
C LYS A 119 -15.35 -10.38 -13.90
N LEU A 120 -16.16 -10.98 -13.02
CA LEU A 120 -16.14 -12.41 -12.67
C LEU A 120 -16.92 -13.27 -13.67
#